data_AF-A0A959CI44-F1
#
_entry.id   AF-A0A959CI44-F1
#
_cell.length_a   1.000
_cell.length_b   1.000
_cell.length_c   1.000
_cell.angle_alpha   90.00
_cell.angle_beta   90.00
_cell.angle_gamma   90.00
#
_symmetry.space_group_name_H-M   'P 1'
#
loop_
_entity.id
_entity.type
_entity.pdbx_description
1 polymer ?
#
loop_
_entity_poly.entity_id
_entity_poly.type
_entity_poly.pdbx_seq_one_letter_code
_entity_poly.pdbx_strand_id
1 'polypeptide(L)'
;AITGMVLVIDYNQSRYRRLRTALNLKRQDEPHEFSGTTLDNLNTLRTLRDNYDKNTQTAYVGLVLVYVLQAMEAFVDCHLKGFNVDDDLSLQVRPSLEVIGATGQPVMGVGVAIPLNRRALEKPGRNLMGK
;
A
#
# COMPACT_ATOMS: atom_id res chain seq x y z
N ALA A 1 2.34 1.25 6.31
CA ALA A 1 1.19 2.11 6.69
C ALA A 1 0.30 1.47 7.75
N ILE A 2 -0.27 0.28 7.49
CA ILE A 2 -1.21 -0.40 8.41
C ILE A 2 -0.62 -0.68 9.80
N THR A 3 0.61 -1.23 9.89
CA THR A 3 1.26 -1.52 11.18
C THR A 3 1.39 -0.30 12.08
N GLY A 4 1.72 0.86 11.52
CA GLY A 4 1.82 2.11 12.29
C GLY A 4 0.46 2.55 12.86
N MET A 5 -0.63 2.39 12.10
CA MET A 5 -1.98 2.71 12.58
C MET A 5 -2.44 1.76 13.69
N VAL A 6 -2.11 0.47 13.60
CA VAL A 6 -2.42 -0.50 14.66
C VAL A 6 -1.74 -0.10 15.97
N LEU A 7 -0.46 0.28 15.94
CA LEU A 7 0.24 0.74 17.14
C LEU A 7 -0.37 2.01 17.75
N VAL A 8 -0.83 2.96 16.92
CA VAL A 8 -1.53 4.17 17.38
C VAL A 8 -2.87 3.83 18.04
N ILE A 9 -3.63 2.90 17.44
CA ILE A 9 -4.89 2.41 18.01
C ILE A 9 -4.63 1.75 19.36
N ASP A 10 -3.66 0.84 19.45
CA ASP A 10 -3.33 0.12 20.68
C ASP A 10 -2.90 1.08 21.81
N TYR A 11 -2.07 2.07 21.46
CA TYR A 11 -1.65 3.11 22.40
C TYR A 11 -2.84 3.91 22.96
N ASN A 12 -3.71 4.42 22.08
CA ASN A 12 -4.87 5.21 22.48
C ASN A 12 -5.88 4.36 23.28
N GLN A 13 -6.13 3.12 22.84
CA GLN A 13 -7.04 2.19 23.50
C GLN A 13 -6.55 1.78 24.90
N SER A 14 -5.25 1.63 25.09
CA SER A 14 -4.65 1.36 26.40
C SER A 14 -4.84 2.53 27.37
N ARG A 15 -4.58 3.77 26.92
CA ARG A 15 -4.79 4.98 27.72
C ARG A 15 -6.26 5.20 28.05
N TYR A 16 -7.14 5.00 27.08
CA TYR A 16 -8.60 5.04 27.28
C TYR A 16 -9.03 4.08 28.40
N ARG A 17 -8.58 2.82 28.37
CA ARG A 17 -8.93 1.81 29.39
C ARG A 17 -8.47 2.21 30.79
N ARG A 18 -7.24 2.73 30.92
CA ARG A 18 -6.70 3.22 32.20
C ARG A 18 -7.50 4.39 32.74
N LEU A 19 -7.79 5.39 31.91
CA LEU A 19 -8.58 6.57 32.30
C LEU A 19 -10.03 6.22 32.63
N ARG A 20 -10.65 5.29 31.88
CA ARG A 20 -11.99 4.78 32.19
C ARG A 20 -12.03 4.09 33.54
N THR A 21 -11.02 3.28 33.85
CA THR A 21 -10.91 2.58 35.14
C THR A 21 -10.74 3.58 36.27
N ALA A 22 -9.80 4.52 36.14
CA ALA A 22 -9.58 5.57 37.13
C ALA A 22 -10.83 6.45 37.35
N LEU A 23 -11.57 6.78 36.29
CA LEU A 23 -12.81 7.55 36.39
C LEU A 23 -13.91 6.78 37.13
N ASN A 24 -14.01 5.46 36.93
CA ASN A 24 -14.96 4.63 37.67
C ASN A 24 -14.60 4.50 39.15
N LEU A 25 -13.32 4.32 39.47
CA LEU A 25 -12.83 4.26 40.85
C LEU A 25 -13.03 5.61 41.56
N LYS A 26 -12.75 6.74 40.88
CA LYS A 26 -12.98 8.08 41.43
C LYS A 26 -14.45 8.33 41.78
N ARG A 27 -15.38 7.77 41.00
CA ARG A 27 -16.83 7.87 41.28
C ARG A 27 -17.27 7.07 42.50
N GLN A 28 -16.48 6.08 42.89
CA GLN A 28 -16.72 5.23 44.06
C GLN A 28 -15.90 5.70 45.28
N ASP A 29 -15.25 6.88 45.17
CA ASP A 29 -14.29 7.39 46.15
C ASP A 29 -13.15 6.42 46.46
N GLU A 30 -12.82 5.54 45.52
CA GLU A 30 -11.70 4.60 45.62
C GLU A 30 -10.41 5.19 45.03
N PRO A 31 -9.25 4.85 45.63
CA PRO A 31 -7.96 5.27 45.09
C PRO A 31 -7.71 4.65 43.72
N HIS A 32 -7.14 5.45 42.82
CA HIS A 32 -6.81 5.04 41.46
C HIS A 32 -5.39 5.46 41.06
N GLU A 33 -4.94 5.00 39.88
CA GLU A 33 -3.59 5.26 39.36
C GLU A 33 -3.16 6.74 39.37
N PHE A 34 -4.09 7.68 39.18
CA PHE A 34 -3.82 9.12 39.18
C PHE A 34 -4.13 9.83 40.52
N SER A 35 -4.42 9.09 41.60
CA SER A 35 -4.87 9.66 42.87
C SER A 35 -3.76 10.48 43.50
N GLY A 36 -4.06 11.68 44.01
CA GLY A 36 -3.05 12.58 44.58
C GLY A 36 -2.14 13.28 43.56
N THR A 37 -2.46 13.22 42.26
CA THR A 37 -1.76 13.97 41.21
C THR A 37 -2.59 15.17 40.73
N THR A 38 -2.01 16.04 39.90
CA THR A 38 -2.75 17.14 39.24
C THR A 38 -3.88 16.65 38.33
N LEU A 39 -3.85 15.37 37.96
CA LEU A 39 -4.87 14.72 37.16
C LEU A 39 -6.02 14.17 38.00
N ASP A 40 -5.99 14.25 39.33
CA ASP A 40 -7.00 13.69 40.25
C ASP A 40 -8.31 14.49 40.32
N ASN A 41 -8.87 14.84 39.16
CA ASN A 41 -10.10 15.60 39.03
C ASN A 41 -11.06 14.88 38.08
N LEU A 42 -12.30 14.62 38.53
CA LEU A 42 -13.31 13.88 37.77
C LEU A 42 -13.52 14.44 36.34
N ASN A 43 -13.56 15.76 36.19
CA ASN A 43 -13.78 16.41 34.90
C ASN A 43 -12.56 16.29 33.98
N THR A 44 -11.35 16.34 34.56
CA THR A 44 -10.09 16.12 33.84
C THR A 44 -9.97 14.68 33.35
N LEU A 45 -10.22 13.68 34.21
CA LEU A 45 -10.23 12.26 33.81
C LEU A 45 -11.24 12.01 32.70
N ARG A 46 -12.43 12.62 32.81
CA ARG A 46 -13.48 12.47 31.81
C ARG A 46 -13.07 13.04 30.46
N THR A 47 -12.57 14.27 30.46
CA THR A 47 -12.11 14.95 29.24
C THR A 47 -10.97 14.18 28.57
N LEU A 48 -9.99 13.74 29.35
CA LEU A 48 -8.87 12.95 28.83
C LEU A 48 -9.37 11.62 28.24
N ARG A 49 -10.23 10.89 28.95
CA ARG A 49 -10.83 9.65 28.44
C ARG A 49 -11.53 9.88 27.10
N ASP A 50 -12.37 10.92 27.01
CA ASP A 50 -13.15 11.22 25.82
C ASP A 50 -12.25 11.63 24.64
N ASN A 51 -11.15 12.31 24.90
CA ASN A 51 -10.14 12.61 23.88
C ASN A 51 -9.46 11.35 23.33
N TYR A 52 -9.06 10.41 24.19
CA TYR A 52 -8.45 9.15 23.74
C TYR A 52 -9.45 8.25 23.00
N ASP A 53 -10.73 8.25 23.42
CA ASP A 53 -11.81 7.55 22.73
C ASP A 53 -12.00 8.12 21.32
N LYS A 54 -12.15 9.44 21.20
CA LYS A 54 -12.28 10.13 19.92
C LYS A 54 -11.10 9.85 19.00
N ASN A 55 -9.88 9.93 19.50
CA ASN A 55 -8.67 9.64 18.72
C ASN A 55 -8.64 8.19 18.23
N THR A 56 -9.11 7.24 19.05
CA THR A 56 -9.19 5.83 18.67
C THR A 56 -10.23 5.61 17.57
N GLN A 57 -11.40 6.23 17.69
CA GLN A 57 -12.45 6.19 16.66
C GLN A 57 -11.95 6.78 15.33
N THR A 58 -11.28 7.93 15.37
CA THR A 58 -10.66 8.52 14.17
C THR A 58 -9.59 7.62 13.57
N ALA A 59 -8.78 6.95 14.40
CA ALA A 59 -7.76 6.02 13.91
C ALA A 59 -8.38 4.78 13.24
N TYR A 60 -9.48 4.24 13.76
CA TYR A 60 -10.22 3.15 13.10
C TYR A 60 -10.79 3.59 11.74
N VAL A 61 -11.36 4.79 11.65
CA VAL A 61 -11.84 5.34 10.38
C VAL A 61 -10.69 5.47 9.38
N GLY A 62 -9.54 6.00 9.81
CA GLY A 62 -8.35 6.10 8.98
C GLY A 62 -7.83 4.73 8.51
N LEU A 63 -7.84 3.73 9.40
CA LEU A 63 -7.44 2.36 9.06
C LEU A 63 -8.32 1.76 7.97
N VAL A 64 -9.65 1.88 8.11
CA VAL A 64 -10.60 1.41 7.10
C VAL A 64 -10.39 2.12 5.77
N LEU A 65 -10.17 3.43 5.79
CA LEU A 65 -9.92 4.22 4.58
C LEU A 65 -8.65 3.75 3.86
N VAL A 66 -7.55 3.56 4.57
CA VAL A 66 -6.30 3.06 3.97
C VAL A 66 -6.45 1.63 3.46
N TYR A 67 -7.19 0.78 4.16
CA TYR A 67 -7.47 -0.58 3.72
C TYR A 67 -8.24 -0.59 2.39
N VAL A 68 -9.26 0.27 2.26
CA VAL A 68 -10.03 0.41 1.01
C VAL A 68 -9.13 0.91 -0.12
N LEU A 69 -8.27 1.91 0.12
CA LEU A 69 -7.34 2.41 -0.90
C LEU A 69 -6.40 1.31 -1.42
N GLN A 70 -5.84 0.49 -0.52
CA GLN A 70 -5.00 -0.64 -0.92
C GLN A 70 -5.79 -1.69 -1.72
N ALA A 71 -7.04 -1.96 -1.33
CA ALA A 71 -7.90 -2.86 -2.08
C ALA A 71 -8.21 -2.31 -3.49
N MET A 72 -8.38 -0.99 -3.63
CA MET A 72 -8.58 -0.34 -4.93
C MET A 72 -7.33 -0.44 -5.81
N GLU A 73 -6.14 -0.20 -5.25
CA GLU A 73 -4.87 -0.40 -5.98
C GLU A 73 -4.78 -1.83 -6.53
N ALA A 74 -5.02 -2.83 -5.68
CA ALA A 74 -5.03 -4.24 -6.09
C ALA A 74 -6.13 -4.57 -7.11
N PHE A 75 -7.32 -3.94 -6.99
CA PHE A 75 -8.43 -4.11 -7.92
C PHE A 75 -8.08 -3.56 -9.31
N VAL A 76 -7.46 -2.38 -9.37
CA VAL A 76 -6.99 -1.78 -10.64
C VAL A 76 -5.92 -2.65 -11.29
N ASP A 77 -4.92 -3.11 -10.53
CA ASP A 77 -3.88 -4.02 -11.04
C ASP A 77 -4.47 -5.32 -11.61
N CYS A 78 -5.46 -5.90 -10.91
CA CYS A 78 -6.15 -7.09 -11.37
C CYS A 78 -6.90 -6.85 -12.69
N HIS A 79 -7.52 -5.69 -12.84
CA HIS A 79 -8.26 -5.34 -14.04
C HIS A 79 -7.32 -5.04 -15.22
N LEU A 80 -6.13 -4.49 -14.96
CA LEU A 80 -5.10 -4.26 -15.95
C LEU A 80 -4.34 -5.54 -16.35
N LYS A 81 -4.22 -6.54 -15.47
CA LYS A 81 -3.69 -7.87 -15.84
C LYS A 81 -4.57 -8.62 -16.84
N GLY A 82 -5.86 -8.32 -16.88
CA GLY A 82 -6.81 -8.90 -17.83
C GLY A 82 -6.82 -8.23 -19.21
N PHE A 83 -6.18 -7.06 -19.36
CA PHE A 83 -5.93 -6.47 -20.67
C PHE A 83 -4.82 -7.26 -21.34
N ASN A 84 -5.22 -8.08 -22.33
CA ASN A 84 -4.33 -8.84 -23.18
C ASN A 84 -3.38 -7.88 -23.92
N VAL A 85 -2.14 -7.72 -23.45
CA VAL A 85 -1.04 -7.30 -24.33
C VAL A 85 -0.86 -8.51 -25.25
N ASP A 86 -1.36 -8.41 -26.49
CA ASP A 86 -1.30 -9.50 -27.48
C ASP A 86 0.02 -10.30 -27.40
N ASP A 87 -0.09 -11.63 -27.46
CA ASP A 87 0.98 -12.63 -27.38
C ASP A 87 2.17 -12.43 -28.36
N ASP A 88 2.11 -11.43 -29.24
CA ASP A 88 3.18 -11.07 -30.18
C ASP A 88 4.17 -10.03 -29.60
N LEU A 89 3.89 -9.44 -28.43
CA LEU A 89 4.82 -8.58 -27.70
C LEU A 89 5.43 -9.33 -26.50
N SER A 90 6.13 -10.44 -26.78
CA SER A 90 6.91 -11.13 -25.74
C SER A 90 8.04 -10.23 -25.25
N LEU A 91 8.02 -9.83 -23.97
CA LEU A 91 9.14 -9.17 -23.30
C LEU A 91 10.26 -10.21 -23.15
N GLN A 92 11.18 -10.27 -24.12
CA GLN A 92 12.27 -11.23 -24.10
C GLN A 92 13.48 -10.64 -23.37
N VAL A 93 13.59 -10.90 -22.06
CA VAL A 93 14.77 -10.53 -21.27
C VAL A 93 15.90 -11.50 -21.61
N ARG A 94 16.91 -11.02 -22.34
CA ARG A 94 18.08 -11.83 -22.72
C ARG A 94 19.28 -11.39 -21.87
N PRO A 95 19.84 -12.27 -21.01
CA PRO A 95 21.15 -11.99 -20.44
C PRO A 95 22.19 -12.03 -21.56
N SER A 96 22.89 -10.92 -21.80
CA SER A 96 23.94 -10.86 -22.81
C SER A 96 25.31 -10.90 -22.13
N LEU A 97 26.07 -11.94 -22.47
CA LEU A 97 27.52 -12.01 -22.23
C LEU A 97 28.18 -11.47 -23.49
N GLU A 98 28.65 -10.22 -23.44
CA GLU A 98 29.33 -9.59 -24.57
C GLU A 98 30.82 -9.48 -24.25
N VAL A 99 31.65 -10.09 -25.10
CA VAL A 99 33.11 -9.97 -25.01
C VAL A 99 33.50 -8.77 -25.86
N ILE A 100 33.88 -7.65 -25.23
CA ILE A 100 34.35 -6.47 -25.94
C ILE A 100 35.68 -6.82 -26.62
N GLY A 101 35.67 -6.93 -27.95
CA GLY A 101 36.77 -7.41 -28.78
C GLY A 101 38.08 -6.61 -28.70
N ALA A 102 38.10 -5.47 -27.99
CA ALA A 102 39.29 -4.64 -27.81
C ALA A 102 40.12 -4.96 -26.55
N THR A 103 39.54 -5.59 -25.52
CA THR A 103 40.20 -5.75 -24.19
C THR A 103 40.15 -7.19 -23.66
N GLY A 104 39.42 -8.10 -24.31
CA GLY A 104 39.32 -9.51 -23.89
C GLY A 104 38.64 -9.74 -22.53
N GLN A 105 38.04 -8.70 -21.95
CA GLN A 105 37.33 -8.77 -20.67
C GLN A 105 35.85 -9.10 -20.92
N PRO A 106 35.27 -10.10 -20.26
CA PRO A 106 33.84 -10.38 -20.35
C PRO A 106 33.06 -9.26 -19.65
N VAL A 107 32.08 -8.68 -20.35
CA VAL A 107 31.15 -7.71 -19.75
C VAL A 107 29.79 -8.38 -19.64
N MET A 108 29.22 -8.36 -18.43
CA MET A 108 27.90 -8.90 -18.13
C MET A 108 26.88 -7.76 -18.18
N GLY A 109 25.83 -7.91 -18.98
CA GLY A 109 24.74 -6.95 -19.10
C GLY A 109 23.37 -7.61 -19.21
N VAL A 110 22.33 -6.84 -18.90
CA VAL A 110 20.93 -7.24 -19.10
C VAL A 110 20.34 -6.35 -20.20
N GLY A 111 19.88 -6.96 -21.29
CA GLY A 111 19.23 -6.26 -22.40
C GLY A 111 17.74 -6.59 -22.50
N VAL A 112 16.93 -5.59 -22.88
CA VAL A 112 15.50 -5.75 -23.20
C VAL A 112 15.29 -5.51 -24.69
N ALA A 113 14.73 -6.48 -25.41
CA ALA A 113 14.44 -6.39 -26.84
C ALA A 113 12.93 -6.53 -27.10
N ILE A 114 12.38 -5.66 -27.96
CA ILE A 114 10.97 -5.64 -28.33
C ILE A 114 10.86 -5.82 -29.86
N PRO A 115 10.40 -6.98 -30.36
CA PRO A 115 10.19 -7.18 -31.79
C PRO A 115 8.91 -6.44 -32.27
N LEU A 116 9.01 -5.73 -33.41
CA LEU A 116 7.87 -5.06 -34.05
C LEU A 116 7.50 -5.80 -35.35
N ASN A 117 6.40 -6.56 -35.33
CA ASN A 117 5.90 -7.23 -36.52
C ASN A 117 5.01 -6.29 -37.34
N ARG A 118 5.57 -5.61 -38.36
CA ARG A 118 4.80 -4.78 -39.28
C ARG A 118 4.17 -5.68 -40.34
N ARG A 119 2.86 -5.95 -40.24
CA ARG A 119 2.12 -6.60 -41.35
C ARG A 119 2.29 -5.78 -42.62
N ALA A 120 2.96 -6.37 -43.62
CA ALA A 120 3.12 -5.77 -44.93
C ALA A 120 1.75 -5.73 -45.62
N LEU A 121 1.32 -4.52 -45.99
CA LEU A 121 0.17 -4.32 -46.87
C LEU A 121 0.44 -5.05 -48.19
N GLU A 122 -0.39 -6.05 -48.47
CA GLU A 122 -0.41 -6.82 -49.70
C GLU A 122 -0.55 -5.86 -50.90
N LYS A 123 0.44 -5.86 -51.81
CA LYS A 123 0.38 -5.05 -53.03
C LYS A 123 -0.63 -5.70 -53.98
N PRO A 124 -1.63 -4.96 -54.52
CA PRO A 124 -2.58 -5.53 -55.47
C PRO A 124 -1.82 -5.98 -56.73
N GLY A 125 -2.06 -7.23 -57.10
CA GLY A 125 -1.41 -7.91 -58.21
C GLY A 125 -1.54 -7.13 -59.52
N ARG A 126 -0.42 -6.99 -60.21
CA ARG A 126 -0.37 -6.59 -61.63
C ARG A 126 -1.07 -7.69 -62.44
N ASN A 127 -2.27 -7.39 -62.94
CA ASN A 127 -2.88 -8.14 -64.03
C ASN A 127 -2.02 -7.97 -65.28
N LEU A 128 -1.18 -8.97 -65.58
CA LEU A 128 -0.65 -9.20 -66.91
C LEU A 128 -1.64 -10.09 -67.65
N MET A 129 -2.63 -9.49 -68.29
CA MET A 129 -3.51 -10.19 -69.20
C MET A 129 -3.07 -9.86 -70.62
N GLY A 130 -2.51 -10.88 -71.26
CA GLY A 130 -1.99 -10.83 -72.62
C GLY A 130 -3.04 -10.43 -73.65
N LYS A 131 -2.53 -9.82 -74.71
CA LYS A 131 -3.00 -9.99 -76.08
C LYS A 131 -1.78 -10.28 -76.93
#